data_AF-A0AAW8F5N6-F1
#
_entry.id   AF-A0AAW8F5N6-F1
#
_cell.length_a   1.000
_cell.length_b   1.000
_cell.length_c   1.000
_cell.angle_alpha   90.00
_cell.angle_beta   90.00
_cell.angle_gamma   90.00
#
_symmetry.space_group_name_H-M   'P 1'
#
loop_
_entity.id
_entity.type
_entity.pdbx_description
1 polymer ?
#
loop_
_entity_poly.entity_id
_entity_poly.type
_entity_poly.pdbx_seq_one_letter_code
_entity_poly.pdbx_strand_id
1 'polypeptide(L)'
;MLALMVPLILVLLAAGTLMIMYHRQNDANGRRENEALEQIRRHAKSYEDDVQNEAQNGYPSEDRTGAIAQRNHSSLISYGQSAQSLTTVVEFFATYEDTSFFGTSPSRAYRCYVFRFQPDAKGGTSRTTLPVQECNST
;
A
#
# COMPACT_ATOMS: atom_id res chain seq x y z
N MET A 1 38.84 34.07 -22.65
CA MET A 1 38.19 33.66 -21.38
C MET A 1 36.66 33.74 -21.43
N LEU A 2 36.05 34.79 -22.01
CA LEU A 2 34.59 34.87 -22.20
C LEU A 2 33.98 33.69 -22.99
N ALA A 3 34.65 33.22 -24.06
CA ALA A 3 34.16 32.10 -24.88
C ALA A 3 34.11 30.74 -24.15
N LEU A 4 34.84 30.56 -23.04
CA LEU A 4 34.78 29.36 -22.20
C LEU A 4 33.76 29.48 -21.06
N MET A 5 33.42 30.70 -20.63
CA MET A 5 32.41 30.92 -19.60
C MET A 5 30.99 30.70 -20.12
N VAL A 6 30.71 31.09 -21.37
CA VAL A 6 29.38 30.91 -21.98
C VAL A 6 28.91 29.44 -22.00
N PRO A 7 29.69 28.47 -22.51
CA PRO A 7 29.27 27.07 -22.47
C PRO A 7 29.15 26.53 -21.04
N LEU A 8 30.00 27.00 -20.12
CA LEU A 8 29.98 26.59 -18.71
C LEU A 8 28.72 27.10 -18.00
N ILE A 9 28.31 28.34 -18.27
CA ILE A 9 27.06 28.93 -17.77
C ILE A 9 25.85 28.19 -18.36
N LEU A 10 25.85 27.88 -19.66
CA LEU A 10 24.77 27.10 -20.29
C LEU A 10 24.62 25.71 -19.67
N VAL A 11 25.73 25.01 -19.40
CA VAL A 11 25.70 23.70 -18.73
C VAL A 11 25.15 23.82 -17.32
N LEU A 12 25.54 24.85 -16.55
CA LEU A 12 25.02 25.07 -15.20
C LEU A 12 23.52 25.38 -15.19
N LEU A 13 23.02 26.17 -16.15
CA LEU A 13 21.59 26.45 -16.29
C LEU A 13 20.80 25.19 -16.68
N ALA A 14 21.34 24.38 -17.59
CA ALA A 14 20.73 23.09 -17.96
C ALA A 14 20.70 22.12 -16.76
N ALA A 15 21.79 22.02 -16.00
CA ALA A 15 21.84 21.18 -14.80
C ALA A 15 20.86 21.68 -13.71
N GLY A 16 20.78 22.99 -13.50
CA GLY A 16 19.85 23.59 -12.53
C GLY A 16 18.39 23.35 -12.87
N THR A 17 18.01 23.48 -14.15
CA THR A 17 16.63 23.21 -14.59
C THR A 17 16.25 21.73 -14.47
N LEU A 18 17.19 20.82 -14.79
CA LEU A 18 17.00 19.37 -14.59
C LEU A 18 16.80 19.01 -13.12
N MET A 19 17.60 19.59 -12.21
CA MET A 19 17.45 19.42 -10.76
C MET A 19 16.06 19.87 -10.27
N ILE A 20 15.59 21.05 -10.72
CA ILE A 20 14.27 21.57 -10.32
C ILE A 20 13.15 20.67 -10.84
N MET A 21 13.25 20.20 -12.09
CA MET A 21 12.27 19.26 -12.65
C MET A 21 12.27 17.94 -11.89
N TYR A 22 13.45 17.39 -11.61
CA TYR A 22 13.61 16.15 -10.84
C TYR A 22 12.96 16.27 -9.46
N HIS A 23 13.20 17.36 -8.74
CA HIS A 23 12.58 17.59 -7.43
C HIS A 23 11.05 17.69 -7.52
N ARG A 24 10.52 18.44 -8.49
CA ARG A 24 9.07 18.57 -8.66
C ARG A 24 8.41 17.24 -9.04
N GLN A 25 9.08 16.43 -9.86
CA GLN A 25 8.61 15.09 -10.21
C GLN A 25 8.60 14.19 -8.97
N ASN A 26 9.68 14.17 -8.21
CA ASN A 26 9.78 13.35 -6.99
C ASN A 26 8.70 13.71 -5.96
N ASP A 27 8.45 15.01 -5.76
CA ASP A 27 7.37 15.48 -4.88
C ASP A 27 5.99 15.07 -5.39
N ALA A 28 5.73 15.17 -6.69
CA ALA A 28 4.45 14.76 -7.29
C ALA A 28 4.25 13.24 -7.20
N ASN A 29 5.29 12.45 -7.48
CA ASN A 29 5.24 10.99 -7.40
C ASN A 29 5.03 10.55 -5.94
N GLY A 30 5.73 11.18 -4.98
CA GLY A 30 5.51 10.92 -3.55
C GLY A 30 4.09 11.26 -3.08
N ARG A 31 3.44 12.30 -3.63
CA ARG A 31 2.02 12.57 -3.34
C ARG A 31 1.12 11.46 -3.87
N ARG A 32 1.33 11.02 -5.12
CA ARG A 32 0.52 9.96 -5.74
C ARG A 32 0.71 8.61 -5.04
N GLU A 33 1.94 8.30 -4.64
CA GLU A 33 2.21 7.12 -3.81
C GLU A 33 1.48 7.20 -2.46
N ASN A 34 1.50 8.36 -1.80
CA ASN A 34 0.77 8.56 -0.56
C ASN A 34 -0.75 8.44 -0.73
N GLU A 35 -1.32 8.93 -1.84
CA GLU A 35 -2.73 8.73 -2.17
C GLU A 35 -3.07 7.25 -2.38
N ALA A 36 -2.19 6.49 -3.04
CA ALA A 36 -2.33 5.05 -3.19
C ALA A 36 -2.25 4.31 -1.85
N LEU A 37 -1.33 4.70 -0.96
CA LEU A 37 -1.26 4.16 0.40
C LEU A 37 -2.50 4.48 1.24
N GLU A 38 -3.08 5.68 1.06
CA GLU A 38 -4.32 6.05 1.73
C GLU A 38 -5.51 5.25 1.19
N GLN A 39 -5.55 4.98 -0.11
CA GLN A 39 -6.53 4.07 -0.70
C GLN A 39 -6.41 2.66 -0.11
N ILE A 40 -5.19 2.13 0.04
CA ILE A 40 -4.95 0.85 0.70
C ILE A 40 -5.49 0.86 2.14
N ARG A 41 -5.27 1.93 2.92
CA ARG A 41 -5.82 2.01 4.29
C ARG A 41 -7.34 1.96 4.32
N ARG A 42 -8.01 2.59 3.36
CA ARG A 42 -9.49 2.54 3.22
C ARG A 42 -9.96 1.13 2.90
N HIS A 43 -9.30 0.44 1.97
CA HIS A 43 -9.61 -0.95 1.65
C HIS A 43 -9.35 -1.90 2.82
N ALA A 44 -8.24 -1.72 3.54
CA ALA A 44 -7.93 -2.49 4.74
C ALA A 44 -8.95 -2.30 5.86
N LYS A 45 -9.50 -1.08 6.01
CA LYS A 45 -10.58 -0.82 6.96
C LYS A 45 -11.89 -1.49 6.52
N SER A 46 -12.24 -1.36 5.24
CA SER A 46 -13.44 -1.99 4.67
C SER A 46 -13.41 -3.53 4.79
N TYR A 47 -12.24 -4.14 4.57
CA TYR A 47 -12.02 -5.56 4.84
C TYR A 47 -12.25 -5.92 6.32
N GLU A 48 -11.70 -5.13 7.25
CA GLU A 48 -11.88 -5.34 8.69
C GLU A 48 -13.35 -5.31 9.07
N ASP A 49 -14.08 -4.29 8.60
CA ASP A 49 -15.50 -4.09 8.85
C ASP A 49 -16.33 -5.27 8.28
N ASP A 50 -16.03 -5.73 7.05
CA ASP A 50 -16.71 -6.86 6.41
C ASP A 50 -16.50 -8.18 7.18
N VAL A 51 -15.26 -8.50 7.58
CA VAL A 51 -14.95 -9.71 8.36
C VAL A 51 -15.60 -9.63 9.74
N GLN A 52 -15.56 -8.47 10.39
CA GLN A 52 -16.17 -8.29 11.70
C GLN A 52 -17.70 -8.42 11.67
N ASN A 53 -18.34 -7.92 10.62
CA ASN A 53 -19.77 -8.08 10.40
C ASN A 53 -20.16 -9.55 10.21
N GLU A 54 -19.37 -10.33 9.47
CA GLU A 54 -19.62 -11.77 9.33
C GLU A 54 -19.34 -12.54 10.63
N ALA A 55 -18.29 -12.15 11.37
CA ALA A 55 -17.90 -12.76 12.64
C ALA A 55 -18.99 -12.68 13.73
N GLN A 56 -20.01 -11.83 13.60
CA GLN A 56 -21.15 -11.76 14.52
C GLN A 56 -21.91 -13.09 14.63
N ASN A 57 -21.89 -13.92 13.59
CA ASN A 57 -22.56 -15.23 13.55
C ASN A 57 -21.55 -16.40 13.58
N GLY A 58 -20.30 -16.12 13.93
CA GLY A 58 -19.17 -17.05 13.81
C GLY A 58 -18.19 -16.60 12.74
N TYR A 59 -16.91 -16.96 12.90
CA TYR A 59 -15.88 -16.54 11.95
C TYR A 59 -16.13 -17.06 10.53
N PRO A 60 -15.89 -16.24 9.50
CA PRO A 60 -15.97 -16.69 8.12
C PRO A 60 -14.94 -17.80 7.85
N SER A 61 -15.28 -18.73 6.96
CA SER A 61 -14.33 -19.73 6.46
C SER A 61 -13.17 -19.09 5.69
N GLU A 62 -12.13 -19.86 5.41
CA GLU A 62 -10.99 -19.39 4.59
C GLU A 62 -11.43 -18.89 3.21
N ASP A 63 -12.21 -19.68 2.47
CA ASP A 63 -12.75 -19.28 1.15
C ASP A 63 -13.56 -17.99 1.22
N ARG A 64 -14.37 -17.85 2.28
CA ARG A 64 -15.20 -16.67 2.47
C ARG A 64 -14.34 -15.45 2.78
N THR A 65 -13.32 -15.61 3.62
CA THR A 65 -12.34 -14.58 3.95
C THR A 65 -11.56 -14.14 2.70
N GLY A 66 -11.18 -15.10 1.84
CA GLY A 66 -10.56 -14.83 0.55
C GLY A 66 -11.47 -14.02 -0.39
N ALA A 67 -12.76 -14.33 -0.43
CA ALA A 67 -13.73 -13.56 -1.21
C ALA A 67 -13.91 -12.12 -0.69
N ILE A 68 -13.89 -11.92 0.64
CA ILE A 68 -13.92 -10.58 1.26
C ILE A 68 -12.65 -9.81 0.92
N ALA A 69 -11.48 -10.45 0.98
CA ALA A 69 -10.21 -9.83 0.59
C ALA A 69 -10.25 -9.37 -0.88
N GLN A 70 -10.69 -10.21 -1.80
CA GLN A 70 -10.79 -9.88 -3.23
C GLN A 70 -11.74 -8.70 -3.48
N ARG A 71 -12.91 -8.67 -2.82
CA ARG A 71 -13.86 -7.54 -2.90
C ARG A 71 -13.22 -6.23 -2.45
N ASN A 72 -12.31 -6.29 -1.49
CA ASN A 72 -11.57 -5.15 -0.96
C ASN A 72 -10.22 -4.93 -1.66
N HIS A 73 -10.08 -5.35 -2.94
CA HIS A 73 -8.89 -5.15 -3.75
C HIS A 73 -7.60 -5.68 -3.11
N SER A 74 -7.68 -6.89 -2.53
CA SER A 74 -6.58 -7.51 -1.80
C SER A 74 -6.53 -9.02 -2.02
N SER A 75 -5.42 -9.63 -1.61
CA SER A 75 -5.22 -11.08 -1.62
C SER A 75 -5.04 -11.60 -0.20
N LEU A 76 -5.75 -12.67 0.15
CA LEU A 76 -5.53 -13.40 1.39
C LEU A 76 -4.24 -14.23 1.24
N ILE A 77 -3.29 -14.02 2.13
CA ILE A 77 -2.00 -14.71 2.15
C ILE A 77 -2.04 -15.90 3.12
N SER A 78 -2.61 -15.69 4.31
CA SER A 78 -2.75 -16.76 5.28
C SER A 78 -4.00 -16.61 6.13
N TYR A 79 -4.49 -17.76 6.57
CA TYR A 79 -5.69 -17.90 7.36
C TYR A 79 -5.42 -18.81 8.56
N GLY A 80 -5.74 -18.34 9.76
CA GLY A 80 -5.60 -19.10 11.00
C GLY A 80 -6.83 -18.90 11.88
N GLN A 81 -7.64 -19.94 12.02
CA GLN A 81 -8.83 -19.93 12.86
C GLN A 81 -8.66 -20.84 14.08
N SER A 82 -9.14 -20.36 15.22
CA SER A 82 -9.33 -21.14 16.45
C SER A 82 -10.75 -20.90 16.99
N ALA A 83 -11.13 -21.63 18.04
CA ALA A 83 -12.41 -21.41 18.72
C ALA A 83 -12.59 -19.97 19.25
N GLN A 84 -11.50 -19.23 19.48
CA GLN A 84 -11.49 -17.92 20.15
C GLN A 84 -10.88 -16.80 19.31
N SER A 85 -10.39 -17.10 18.10
CA SER A 85 -9.72 -16.10 17.28
C SER A 85 -9.73 -16.44 15.80
N LEU A 86 -9.79 -15.41 14.97
CA LEU A 86 -9.42 -15.47 13.56
C LEU A 86 -8.23 -14.54 13.34
N THR A 87 -7.17 -15.07 12.74
CA THR A 87 -5.99 -14.31 12.33
C THR A 87 -5.83 -14.44 10.82
N THR A 88 -5.70 -13.32 10.11
CA THR A 88 -5.53 -13.29 8.66
C THR A 88 -4.38 -12.38 8.27
N VAL A 89 -3.55 -12.82 7.33
CA VAL A 89 -2.56 -11.95 6.67
C VAL A 89 -3.08 -11.61 5.29
N VAL A 90 -3.19 -10.32 4.97
CA VAL A 90 -3.78 -9.84 3.73
C VAL A 90 -2.87 -8.81 3.08
N GLU A 91 -2.61 -8.99 1.79
CA GLU A 91 -1.85 -8.08 0.95
C GLU A 91 -2.79 -7.16 0.16
N PHE A 92 -2.65 -5.86 0.36
CA PHE A 92 -3.37 -4.83 -0.40
C PHE A 92 -2.42 -4.16 -1.37
N PHE A 93 -2.94 -3.82 -2.55
CA PHE A 93 -2.21 -3.03 -3.54
C PHE A 93 -3.07 -1.89 -4.09
N ALA A 94 -2.41 -0.82 -4.53
CA ALA A 94 -3.03 0.26 -5.27
C ALA A 94 -2.07 0.74 -6.36
N THR A 95 -2.61 1.03 -7.55
CA THR A 95 -1.83 1.55 -8.67
C THR A 95 -1.81 3.07 -8.66
N TYR A 96 -0.67 3.67 -9.01
CA TYR A 96 -0.54 5.10 -9.22
C TYR A 96 0.35 5.38 -10.42
N GLU A 97 0.25 6.58 -10.99
CA GLU A 97 1.14 6.99 -12.09
C GLU A 97 2.44 7.59 -11.53
N ASP A 98 3.56 7.01 -11.91
CA ASP A 98 4.88 7.54 -11.61
C ASP A 98 5.42 8.33 -12.81
N THR A 99 5.85 9.57 -12.59
CA THR A 99 6.34 10.47 -13.64
C THR A 99 7.86 10.52 -13.61
N SER A 100 8.50 10.04 -14.67
CA SER A 100 9.95 10.09 -14.84
C SER A 100 10.35 11.04 -15.98
N PHE A 101 11.65 11.17 -16.22
CA PHE A 101 12.17 11.88 -17.39
C PHE A 101 11.70 11.26 -18.72
N PHE A 102 11.41 9.95 -18.75
CA PHE A 102 11.00 9.23 -19.96
C PHE A 102 9.48 9.18 -20.17
N GLY A 103 8.70 9.86 -19.32
CA GLY A 103 7.23 9.88 -19.37
C GLY A 103 6.59 9.27 -18.13
N THR A 104 5.29 8.98 -18.22
CA THR A 104 4.51 8.37 -17.15
C THR A 104 4.44 6.86 -17.28
N SER A 105 4.60 6.15 -16.17
CA SER A 105 4.46 4.70 -16.09
C SER A 105 3.54 4.30 -14.93
N PRO A 106 2.73 3.25 -15.08
CA PRO A 106 1.96 2.71 -13.98
C PRO A 106 2.90 2.04 -12.96
N SER A 107 2.81 2.49 -11.72
CA SER A 107 3.50 1.95 -10.56
C SER A 107 2.49 1.41 -9.55
N ARG A 108 2.96 0.64 -8.56
CA ARG A 108 2.11 0.02 -7.53
C ARG A 108 2.69 0.27 -6.15
N ALA A 109 1.82 0.67 -5.23
CA ALA A 109 2.08 0.65 -3.80
C ALA A 109 1.50 -0.64 -3.22
N TYR A 110 2.17 -1.20 -2.22
CA TYR A 110 1.77 -2.42 -1.52
C TYR A 110 1.77 -2.19 -0.02
N ARG A 111 0.84 -2.84 0.69
CA ARG A 111 0.85 -2.89 2.15
C ARG A 111 0.25 -4.20 2.64
N CYS A 112 0.88 -4.80 3.64
CA CYS A 112 0.38 -6.01 4.25
C CYS A 112 -0.08 -5.76 5.67
N TYR A 113 -1.17 -6.41 6.04
CA TYR A 113 -1.77 -6.29 7.36
C TYR A 113 -2.01 -7.67 7.95
N VAL A 114 -1.67 -7.83 9.23
CA VAL A 114 -2.22 -8.90 10.06
C VAL A 114 -3.46 -8.34 10.74
N PHE A 115 -4.58 -9.03 10.54
CA PHE A 115 -5.79 -8.79 11.32
C PHE A 115 -5.97 -9.93 12.30
N ARG A 116 -6.29 -9.58 13.54
CA ARG A 116 -6.68 -10.53 14.57
C ARG A 116 -8.02 -10.11 15.13
N PHE A 117 -9.02 -10.97 14.93
CA PHE A 117 -10.39 -10.80 15.40
C PHE A 117 -10.61 -11.70 16.61
N GLN A 118 -11.01 -11.15 17.74
CA GLN A 118 -11.38 -11.91 18.95
C GLN A 118 -12.76 -11.47 19.43
N PRO A 119 -13.68 -12.40 19.78
CA PRO A 119 -15.06 -12.07 20.11
C PRO A 119 -15.20 -11.49 21.52
N ASP A 120 -14.24 -11.79 22.40
CA ASP A 120 -14.29 -11.49 23.82
C ASP A 120 -13.97 -10.01 24.10
N ALA A 121 -14.63 -9.43 25.11
CA ALA A 121 -14.54 -8.02 25.50
C ALA A 121 -13.12 -7.51 25.87
N LYS A 122 -12.10 -8.37 25.96
CA LYS A 122 -10.70 -7.99 26.17
C LYS A 122 -9.86 -7.95 24.90
N GLY A 123 -10.30 -8.57 23.80
CA GLY A 123 -9.48 -8.83 22.61
C GLY A 123 -9.79 -7.96 21.41
N GLY A 124 -11.08 -7.68 21.14
CA GLY A 124 -11.53 -6.84 20.03
C GLY A 124 -10.96 -7.25 18.66
N THR A 125 -11.01 -6.32 17.70
CA THR A 125 -10.23 -6.41 16.47
C THR A 125 -8.93 -5.65 16.66
N SER A 126 -7.83 -6.23 16.18
CA SER A 126 -6.54 -5.55 16.09
C SER A 126 -5.97 -5.72 14.70
N ARG A 127 -5.37 -4.63 14.23
CA ARG A 127 -4.74 -4.55 12.90
C ARG A 127 -3.31 -4.07 13.05
N THR A 128 -2.37 -4.88 12.60
CA THR A 128 -0.94 -4.58 12.61
C THR A 128 -0.44 -4.51 11.18
N THR A 129 0.32 -3.48 10.84
CA THR A 129 0.98 -3.41 9.52
C THR A 129 2.24 -4.27 9.55
N LEU A 130 2.45 -5.09 8.52
CA LEU A 130 3.71 -5.80 8.30
C LEU A 130 4.60 -5.05 7.29
N PRO A 131 5.93 -5.16 7.41
CA PRO A 131 6.82 -4.90 6.30
C PRO A 131 6.40 -5.75 5.09
N VAL A 132 6.41 -5.17 3.89
CA VAL A 132 6.03 -5.90 2.66
C VAL A 132 6.91 -7.15 2.45
N GLN A 133 8.16 -7.13 2.90
CA GLN A 133 9.09 -8.27 2.85
C GLN A 133 8.64 -9.46 3.72
N GLU A 134 7.89 -9.20 4.79
CA GLU A 134 7.34 -10.23 5.69
C GLU A 134 5.97 -10.73 5.20
N CYS A 135 5.48 -10.19 4.09
CA CYS A 135 4.19 -10.58 3.51
C CYS A 135 4.24 -11.92 2.78
N ASN A 136 5.43 -12.42 2.45
CA ASN A 136 5.63 -13.74 1.88
C ASN A 136 6.08 -14.70 2.99
N SER A 137 5.15 -15.27 3.76
CA SER A 137 5.47 -16.50 4.48
C SER A 137 5.30 -17.68 3.52
N THR A 138 6.35 -17.96 2.74
CA THR A 138 6.61 -19.27 2.14
C THR A 138 8.06 -19.63 2.39
#